data_AF-D7B1L2-F1
#
_entry.id   AF-D7B1L2-F1
#
_cell.length_a   1.000
_cell.length_b   1.000
_cell.length_c   1.000
_cell.angle_alpha   90.00
_cell.angle_beta   90.00
_cell.angle_gamma   90.00
#
_symmetry.space_group_name_H-M   'P 1'
#
loop_
_entity.id
_entity.type
_entity.pdbx_description
1 polymer ?
#
loop_
_entity_poly.entity_id
_entity_poly.type
_entity_poly.pdbx_seq_one_letter_code
_entity_poly.pdbx_strand_id
1 'polypeptide(L)' 'MDPNEQAQALAEQTLRSTRERLASLESLPTAEHVAVFDTLHQELSGVLGALDQGAGAPEQPRYPR' A
#
# COMPACT_ATOMS: atom_id res chain seq x y z
N MET A 1 -2.72 -13.56 14.36
CA MET A 1 -2.84 -12.13 14.04
C MET A 1 -4.07 -11.98 13.19
N ASP A 2 -4.97 -11.11 13.60
CA ASP A 2 -6.20 -10.88 12.89
C ASP A 2 -5.92 -10.26 11.51
N PRO A 3 -6.67 -10.63 10.44
CA PRO A 3 -6.47 -10.07 9.10
C PRO A 3 -6.54 -8.53 9.08
N ASN A 4 -7.37 -7.96 9.95
CA ASN A 4 -7.51 -6.53 10.12
C ASN A 4 -6.27 -5.88 10.78
N GLU A 5 -5.64 -6.55 11.74
CA GLU A 5 -4.39 -6.07 12.36
C GLU A 5 -3.24 -6.09 11.34
N GLN A 6 -3.17 -7.13 10.49
CA GLN A 6 -2.17 -7.23 9.43
C GLN A 6 -2.36 -6.14 8.36
N ALA A 7 -3.61 -5.89 7.97
CA ALA A 7 -3.98 -4.81 7.06
C ALA A 7 -3.59 -3.43 7.64
N GLN A 8 -3.86 -3.20 8.92
CA GLN A 8 -3.49 -1.97 9.60
C GLN A 8 -1.97 -1.78 9.67
N ALA A 9 -1.22 -2.82 10.05
CA ALA A 9 0.23 -2.77 10.11
C ALA A 9 0.87 -2.46 8.74
N LEU A 10 0.35 -3.08 7.67
CA LEU A 10 0.78 -2.82 6.30
C LEU A 10 0.51 -1.36 5.89
N ALA A 11 -0.68 -0.84 6.21
CA ALA A 11 -1.05 0.54 5.90
C ALA A 11 -0.15 1.55 6.66
N GLU A 12 0.09 1.31 7.95
CA GLU A 12 0.95 2.17 8.79
C GLU A 12 2.40 2.18 8.31
N GLN A 13 2.94 1.02 7.95
CA GLN A 13 4.28 0.91 7.39
C GLN A 13 4.40 1.67 6.07
N THR A 14 3.46 1.46 5.16
CA THR A 14 3.43 2.10 3.84
C THR A 14 3.37 3.61 3.97
N LEU A 15 2.52 4.12 4.87
CA LEU A 15 2.39 5.55 5.13
C LEU A 15 3.69 6.16 5.66
N ARG A 16 4.38 5.45 6.57
CA ARG A 16 5.67 5.92 7.11
C ARG A 16 6.72 6.02 6.02
N SER A 17 6.93 4.96 5.25
CA SER A 17 7.91 4.94 4.16
C SER A 17 7.58 5.97 3.08
N THR A 18 6.30 6.16 2.75
CA THR A 18 5.86 7.21 1.81
C THR A 18 6.27 8.60 2.31
N ARG A 19 6.03 8.91 3.59
CA ARG A 19 6.40 10.21 4.17
C ARG A 19 7.91 10.45 4.18
N GLU A 20 8.69 9.43 4.51
CA GLU A 20 10.16 9.50 4.47
C GLU A 20 10.66 9.80 3.05
N ARG A 21 10.10 9.12 2.05
CA ARG A 21 10.48 9.33 0.65
C ARG A 21 10.07 10.72 0.14
N LEU A 22 8.89 11.21 0.52
CA LEU A 22 8.45 12.57 0.22
C LEU A 22 9.36 13.62 0.88
N ALA A 23 9.79 13.41 2.12
CA ALA A 23 10.73 14.33 2.79
C ALA A 23 12.09 14.39 2.06
N SER A 24 12.52 13.30 1.43
CA SER A 24 13.77 13.29 0.66
C SER A 24 13.71 14.09 -0.65
N LEU A 25 12.51 14.39 -1.16
CA LEU A 25 12.33 15.13 -2.42
C LEU A 25 12.97 16.52 -2.39
N GLU A 26 12.95 17.20 -1.24
CA GLU A 26 13.53 18.54 -1.09
C GLU A 26 15.04 18.57 -1.38
N SER A 27 15.71 17.42 -1.28
CA SER A 27 17.14 17.27 -1.59
C SER A 27 17.43 16.84 -3.02
N LEU A 28 16.40 16.50 -3.81
CA LEU A 28 16.52 16.00 -5.18
C LEU A 28 16.21 17.08 -6.22
N PRO A 29 16.81 17.01 -7.42
CA PRO A 29 16.40 17.85 -8.55
C PRO A 29 14.91 17.66 -8.88
N THR A 30 14.22 18.73 -9.24
CA THR A 30 12.78 18.68 -9.60
C THR A 30 12.46 17.67 -10.71
N ALA A 31 13.40 17.43 -11.63
CA ALA A 31 13.24 16.42 -12.67
C ALA A 31 13.09 14.99 -12.12
N GLU A 32 13.72 14.70 -10.99
CA GLU A 32 13.66 13.39 -10.32
C GLU A 32 12.36 13.21 -9.52
N HIS A 33 11.64 14.30 -9.21
CA HIS A 33 10.41 14.24 -8.41
C HIS A 33 9.34 13.41 -9.11
N VAL A 34 9.27 13.47 -10.43
CA VAL A 34 8.28 12.73 -11.23
C VAL A 34 8.48 11.22 -11.08
N ALA A 35 9.72 10.73 -11.15
CA ALA A 35 10.02 9.31 -10.98
C ALA A 35 9.70 8.82 -9.56
N VAL A 36 9.96 9.66 -8.55
CA VAL A 36 9.60 9.36 -7.16
C VAL A 36 8.08 9.31 -6.98
N PHE A 37 7.34 10.26 -7.56
CA PHE A 37 5.88 10.26 -7.50
C PHE A 37 5.25 9.05 -8.19
N ASP A 38 5.78 8.64 -9.36
CA ASP A 38 5.33 7.45 -10.07
C ASP A 38 5.54 6.17 -9.23
N THR A 39 6.73 6.05 -8.62
CA THR A 39 7.05 4.94 -7.72
C THR A 39 6.11 4.90 -6.51
N LEU A 40 5.88 6.05 -5.86
CA LEU A 40 4.97 6.14 -4.72
C LEU A 40 3.53 5.81 -5.12
N HIS A 41 3.09 6.24 -6.30
CA HIS A 41 1.77 5.91 -6.81
C HIS A 41 1.60 4.40 -6.97
N GLN A 42 2.57 3.74 -7.62
CA GLN A 42 2.54 2.29 -7.84
C GLN A 42 2.54 1.50 -6.52
N GLU A 43 3.35 1.92 -5.53
CA GLU A 43 3.41 1.30 -4.20
C GLU A 43 2.07 1.44 -3.46
N LEU A 44 1.49 2.64 -3.42
CA LEU A 44 0.21 2.90 -2.77
C LEU A 44 -0.94 2.15 -3.44
N SER A 45 -0.98 2.13 -4.77
CA SER A 45 -1.98 1.35 -5.51
C SER A 45 -1.87 -0.14 -5.24
N GLY A 46 -0.66 -0.68 -5.13
CA GLY A 46 -0.42 -2.08 -4.76
C GLY A 46 -0.94 -2.41 -3.35
N VAL A 47 -0.65 -1.55 -2.38
CA VAL A 47 -1.10 -1.71 -1.00
C VAL A 47 -2.62 -1.60 -0.90
N LEU A 48 -3.24 -0.62 -1.55
CA LEU A 48 -4.71 -0.51 -1.61
C LEU A 48 -5.35 -1.76 -2.22
N GLY A 49 -4.76 -2.32 -3.29
CA GLY A 49 -5.23 -3.57 -3.88
C GLY A 49 -5.09 -4.78 -2.93
N ALA A 50 -4.01 -4.84 -2.15
CA ALA A 50 -3.82 -5.90 -1.15
C ALA A 50 -4.80 -5.78 0.01
N LEU A 51 -5.08 -4.55 0.47
CA LEU A 51 -6.06 -4.27 1.52
C LEU A 51 -7.49 -4.61 1.07
N ASP A 52 -7.85 -4.29 -0.17
CA ASP A 52 -9.14 -4.64 -0.77
C ASP A 52 -9.33 -6.17 -0.86
N GLN A 53 -8.30 -6.90 -1.27
CA GLN A 53 -8.31 -8.37 -1.30
C GLN A 53 -8.38 -9.00 0.10
N GLY A 54 -7.73 -8.40 1.10
CA GLY A 54 -7.79 -8.84 2.49
C GLY A 54 -9.14 -8.58 3.17
N ALA A 55 -9.86 -7.54 2.76
CA ALA A 55 -11.21 -7.22 3.21
C ALA A 55 -12.30 -7.99 2.43
N GLY A 56 -11.99 -8.42 1.21
CA GLY A 56 -12.92 -8.96 0.23
C GLY A 56 -12.88 -10.46 0.00
N ALA A 57 -12.47 -11.29 0.98
CA ALA A 57 -12.68 -12.73 0.89
C ALA A 57 -14.08 -13.08 1.44
N PRO A 58 -15.15 -13.15 0.61
CA PRO A 58 -16.35 -13.86 1.02
C PRO A 58 -15.96 -15.32 1.19
N GLU A 59 -16.33 -15.87 2.33
CA GLU A 59 -16.43 -17.30 2.57
C GLU A 59 -17.13 -17.93 1.36
N GLN A 60 -16.37 -18.58 0.46
CA GLN A 60 -16.96 -19.27 -0.68
C GLN A 60 -17.91 -20.33 -0.11
N PRO A 61 -19.20 -20.32 -0.46
CA PRO A 61 -20.08 -21.37 0.01
C PRO A 61 -19.61 -22.68 -0.63
N ARG A 62 -19.03 -23.56 0.20
CA ARG A 62 -18.76 -24.94 -0.14
C ARG A 62 -20.09 -25.61 -0.46
N TYR A 63 -20.46 -25.63 -1.74
CA TYR A 63 -21.57 -26.48 -2.19
C TYR A 63 -21.08 -27.94 -2.19
N PRO A 64 -21.71 -28.84 -1.42
CA PRO A 64 -21.44 -30.27 -1.52
C PRO A 64 -21.95 -30.80 -2.87
N ARG A 65 -21.16 -31.69 -3.48
CA ARG A 65 -21.52 -32.43 -4.71
C ARG A 65 -22.69 -33.37 -4.50
#